data_AF-A0A0H3J0U7-F1
#
_entry.id   AF-A0A0H3J0U7-F1
#
_cell.length_a   1.000
_cell.length_b   1.000
_cell.length_c   1.000
_cell.angle_alpha   90.00
_cell.angle_beta   90.00
_cell.angle_gamma   90.00
#
_symmetry.space_group_name_H-M   'P 1'
#
loop_
_entity.id
_entity.type
_entity.pdbx_description
1 polymer ?
#
loop_
_entity_poly.entity_id
_entity_poly.type
_entity_poly.pdbx_seq_one_letter_code
_entity_poly.pdbx_strand_id
1 'polypeptide(L)' 'MKFFEDVCFKDYAKLFLVIADFNPESKMLYERIGYVEVGCIPNLYKLGVTECLMMKSRK' A
#
# COMPACT_ATOMS: atom_id res chain seq x y z
N MET A 1 -1.90 20.60 -5.04
CA MET A 1 -0.89 19.52 -5.09
C MET A 1 -1.52 18.38 -5.88
N LYS A 2 -0.87 17.84 -6.93
CA LYS A 2 -1.36 16.63 -7.59
C LYS A 2 -0.75 15.45 -6.84
N PHE A 3 -1.57 14.62 -6.21
CA PHE A 3 -1.07 13.42 -5.55
C PHE A 3 -0.65 12.41 -6.63
N PHE A 4 0.38 11.59 -6.35
CA PHE A 4 0.83 10.53 -7.25
C PHE A 4 -0.34 9.67 -7.76
N GLU A 5 -1.28 9.38 -6.87
CA GLU A 5 -2.49 8.62 -7.13
C GLU A 5 -3.39 9.26 -8.20
N ASP A 6 -3.56 10.59 -8.19
CA ASP A 6 -4.38 11.29 -9.17
C ASP A 6 -3.82 11.17 -10.59
N VAL A 7 -2.49 11.02 -10.71
CA VAL A 7 -1.82 10.81 -11.99
C VAL A 7 -2.01 9.37 -12.43
N CYS A 8 -1.77 8.40 -11.55
CA CYS A 8 -1.86 6.99 -11.90
C CYS A 8 -3.30 6.51 -12.18
N PHE A 9 -4.30 7.04 -11.45
CA PHE A 9 -5.70 6.66 -11.66
C PHE A 9 -6.28 7.11 -13.01
N LYS A 10 -5.53 7.85 -13.83
CA LYS A 10 -5.92 8.12 -15.23
C LYS A 10 -5.84 6.87 -16.10
N ASP A 11 -4.84 6.03 -15.85
CA ASP A 11 -4.51 4.89 -16.70
C ASP A 11 -4.70 3.55 -15.99
N TYR A 12 -4.73 3.55 -14.65
CA TYR A 12 -4.80 2.33 -13.83
C TYR A 12 -5.98 2.35 -12.86
N ALA A 13 -6.72 1.25 -12.79
CA ALA A 13 -7.86 1.11 -11.87
C ALA A 13 -7.46 0.76 -10.42
N LYS A 14 -6.23 0.26 -10.22
CA LYS A 14 -5.70 -0.21 -8.93
C LYS A 14 -4.25 0.20 -8.75
N LEU A 15 -3.93 0.62 -7.55
CA LEU A 15 -2.57 0.93 -7.11
C LEU A 15 -2.20 0.01 -5.95
N PHE A 16 -0.96 -0.45 -5.94
CA PHE A 16 -0.44 -1.35 -4.92
C PHE A 16 0.84 -0.77 -4.32
N LEU A 17 1.04 -1.02 -3.04
CA LEU A 17 2.28 -0.74 -2.33
C LEU A 17 2.46 -1.78 -1.22
N VAL A 18 3.66 -1.83 -0.67
CA VAL A 18 3.97 -2.68 0.49
C VAL A 18 4.43 -1.84 1.67
N ILE A 19 4.08 -2.27 2.88
CA ILE A 19 4.49 -1.64 4.14
C ILE A 19 5.03 -2.73 5.06
N ALA A 20 6.22 -2.51 5.59
CA ALA A 20 6.80 -3.45 6.53
C ALA A 20 6.02 -3.46 7.86
N ASP A 21 5.82 -4.65 8.42
CA ASP A 21 5.06 -4.92 9.65
C ASP A 21 5.57 -4.15 10.88
N PHE A 22 6.86 -3.83 10.93
CA PHE A 22 7.46 -3.04 12.01
C PHE A 22 7.09 -1.54 11.99
N ASN A 23 6.37 -1.06 10.97
CA ASN A 23 5.97 0.35 10.83
C ASN A 23 4.43 0.53 10.85
N PRO A 24 3.79 0.36 12.03
CA PRO A 24 2.34 0.41 12.15
C PRO A 24 1.73 1.79 11.83
N GLU A 25 2.47 2.88 12.07
CA GLU A 25 2.00 4.23 11.76
C GLU A 25 1.82 4.44 10.26
N SER A 26 2.73 3.91 9.44
CA SER A 26 2.60 3.98 7.98
C SER A 26 1.38 3.22 7.49
N LYS A 27 1.11 2.04 8.08
CA LYS A 27 -0.10 1.28 7.75
C LYS A 27 -1.37 2.10 8.02
N MET A 28 -1.48 2.71 9.19
CA MET A 28 -2.62 3.57 9.53
C MET A 28 -2.75 4.78 8.60
N LEU A 29 -1.64 5.39 8.17
CA LEU A 29 -1.65 6.49 7.21
C LEU A 29 -2.29 6.06 5.87
N TYR A 30 -1.84 4.93 5.31
CA TYR A 30 -2.34 4.45 4.03
C TYR A 30 -3.80 3.97 4.11
N GLU A 31 -4.20 3.36 5.23
CA GLU A 31 -5.60 3.02 5.51
C GLU A 31 -6.50 4.28 5.52
N ARG A 32 -6.07 5.35 6.19
CA ARG A 32 -6.82 6.62 6.24
C ARG A 32 -7.03 7.27 4.88
N ILE A 33 -6.11 7.08 3.94
CA ILE A 33 -6.23 7.61 2.57
C ILE A 33 -6.86 6.59 1.61
N GLY A 34 -7.40 5.48 2.10
CA GLY A 34 -8.26 4.56 1.35
C GLY A 34 -7.57 3.33 0.76
N TYR A 35 -6.36 2.99 1.20
CA TYR A 35 -5.79 1.66 0.92
C TYR A 35 -6.37 0.63 1.88
N VAL A 36 -6.42 -0.61 1.42
CA VAL A 36 -6.78 -1.79 2.22
C VAL A 36 -5.70 -2.84 2.10
N GLU A 37 -5.42 -3.55 3.19
CA GLU A 37 -4.54 -4.71 3.14
C GLU A 37 -5.23 -5.85 2.39
N VAL A 38 -4.52 -6.46 1.43
CA VAL A 38 -5.02 -7.58 0.63
C VAL A 38 -4.14 -8.83 0.72
N GLY A 39 -3.09 -8.77 1.52
CA GLY A 39 -2.23 -9.91 1.81
C GLY A 39 -0.95 -9.49 2.51
N CYS A 40 -0.17 -10.50 2.89
CA CYS A 40 1.13 -10.33 3.51
C CYS A 40 2.16 -11.18 2.77
N ILE A 41 3.35 -10.64 2.58
CA ILE A 41 4.46 -11.32 1.91
C ILE A 41 5.63 -11.39 2.89
N PRO A 42 5.86 -12.53 3.55
CA PRO A 42 6.97 -12.68 4.48
C PRO A 42 8.31 -12.70 3.73
N ASN A 43 9.33 -12.07 4.31
CA ASN A 43 10.71 -12.08 3.82
C ASN A 43 10.91 -11.52 2.40
N LEU A 44 10.04 -10.60 1.95
CA LEU A 44 10.13 -10.06 0.59
C LEU A 44 11.44 -9.29 0.36
N TYR A 45 11.74 -8.31 1.22
CA TYR A 45 12.97 -7.51 1.12
C TYR A 45 14.03 -7.90 2.16
N LYS A 46 13.60 -8.29 3.36
CA LYS A 46 14.49 -8.60 4.48
C LYS A 46 13.99 -9.82 5.23
N LEU A 47 14.89 -10.74 5.55
CA LEU A 47 14.59 -11.89 6.40
C LEU A 47 14.07 -11.44 7.77
N GLY A 48 12.96 -12.04 8.21
CA GLY A 48 12.28 -11.73 9.47
C GLY A 48 11.35 -10.53 9.42
N VAL A 49 11.14 -9.93 8.24
CA VAL A 49 10.19 -8.82 8.04
C VAL A 49 9.06 -9.26 7.11
N THR A 50 7.82 -8.97 7.50
CA THR A 50 6.65 -9.20 6.66
C THR A 50 6.21 -7.90 6.01
N GLU A 51 5.98 -7.94 4.70
CA GLU A 51 5.44 -6.81 3.95
C GLU A 51 3.92 -6.95 3.79
N CYS A 52 3.16 -6.00 4.33
CA CYS A 52 1.72 -5.88 4.13
C CYS A 52 1.46 -5.31 2.74
N LEU A 53 0.88 -6.12 1.84
CA LEU A 53 0.46 -5.69 0.52
C LEU A 53 -0.83 -4.89 0.63
N MET A 54 -0.74 -3.60 0.35
CA MET A 54 -1.84 -2.65 0.39
C MET A 54 -2.33 -2.35 -1.03
N MET A 55 -3.63 -2.16 -1.19
CA MET A 55 -4.26 -1.81 -2.46
C MET A 55 -5.24 -0.66 -2.29
N LYS A 56 -5.22 0.30 -3.21
CA LYS A 56 -6.30 1.27 -3.40
C LYS A 56 -6.89 1.12 -4.80
N SER A 57 -8.20 1.22 -4.91
CA SER A 57 -8.91 1.17 -6.20
C SER A 57 -9.78 2.39 -6.40
N ARG A 58 -10.00 2.76 -7.66
CA ARG A 58 -10.98 3.76 -8.06
C ARG A 58 -11.99 3.06 -8.98
N LYS A 59 -13.27 3.18 -8.65
CA LYS A 59 -14.37 2.79 -9.55
C LYS A 59 -14.56 3.85 -10.62
#